data_AF-A0A4R6W8F4-F1
#
_entry.id   AF-A0A4R6W8F4-F1
#
_cell.length_a   1.000
_cell.length_b   1.000
_cell.length_c   1.000
_cell.angle_alpha   90.00
_cell.angle_beta   90.00
_cell.angle_gamma   90.00
#
_symmetry.space_group_name_H-M   'P 1'
#
loop_
_entity.id
_entity.type
_entity.pdbx_description
1 polymer ?
#
loop_
_entity_poly.entity_id
_entity_poly.type
_entity_poly.pdbx_seq_one_letter_code
_entity_poly.pdbx_strand_id
1 'polypeptide(L)'
;MNREAITGLLTLINNTEELNFLPSNWSGEKFQHKKTIKKLKKYYLYFKIQKAINDLTTGISVPINEGDRDRVKVNLSVDQIAIMLRSLVEADVFDDPNLSKIARRFASFLSSSKTDKISTESLRSKFYNVETKDKEIVLETLRKMIASIKSM
;
A
#
# COMPACT_ATOMS: atom_id res chain seq x y z
N MET A 1 2.40 22.78 9.36
CA MET A 1 1.84 23.19 8.04
C MET A 1 1.96 24.71 7.95
N ASN A 2 2.87 25.24 7.13
CA ASN A 2 3.10 26.68 7.03
C ASN A 2 1.93 27.33 6.27
N ARG A 3 1.26 28.33 6.88
CA ARG A 3 0.10 29.04 6.30
C ARG A 3 0.39 29.54 4.89
N GLU A 4 1.63 29.90 4.60
CA GLU A 4 2.08 30.39 3.30
C GLU A 4 1.92 29.38 2.16
N ALA A 5 2.12 28.08 2.43
CA ALA A 5 1.98 27.03 1.41
C ALA A 5 0.51 26.78 1.03
N ILE A 6 -0.40 26.91 2.00
CA ILE A 6 -1.84 26.80 1.79
C ILE A 6 -2.35 28.02 1.04
N THR A 7 -1.87 29.21 1.41
CA THR A 7 -2.19 30.46 0.71
C THR A 7 -1.70 30.39 -0.74
N GLY A 8 -0.46 29.94 -1.00
CA GLY A 8 0.07 29.80 -2.36
C GLY A 8 -0.73 28.85 -3.26
N LEU A 9 -1.23 27.72 -2.71
CA LEU A 9 -2.12 26.82 -3.43
C LEU A 9 -3.49 27.44 -3.72
N LEU A 10 -4.05 28.19 -2.77
CA LEU A 10 -5.32 28.91 -2.97
C LEU A 10 -5.17 30.04 -4.02
N THR A 11 -4.03 30.72 -4.06
CA THR A 11 -3.73 31.73 -5.09
C THR A 11 -3.61 31.09 -6.47
N LEU A 12 -2.97 29.91 -6.59
CA LEU A 12 -2.86 29.16 -7.84
C LEU A 12 -4.21 28.62 -8.35
N ILE A 13 -5.10 28.23 -7.43
CA ILE A 13 -6.47 27.81 -7.78
C ILE A 13 -7.29 29.01 -8.29
N ASN A 14 -7.11 30.18 -7.67
CA ASN A 14 -7.90 31.38 -7.97
C ASN A 14 -7.38 32.22 -9.15
N ASN A 15 -6.08 32.16 -9.48
CA ASN A 15 -5.45 32.90 -10.60
C ASN A 15 -5.37 32.10 -11.92
N THR A 16 -6.27 31.14 -12.16
CA THR A 16 -6.29 30.42 -13.44
C THR A 16 -6.87 31.27 -14.58
N GLU A 17 -6.17 32.35 -14.94
CA GLU A 17 -6.28 33.00 -16.27
C GLU A 17 -5.65 32.14 -17.38
N GLU A 18 -4.93 31.06 -17.05
CA GLU A 18 -4.42 30.05 -17.99
C GLU A 18 -5.50 29.10 -18.56
N LEU A 19 -6.73 29.59 -18.74
CA LEU A 19 -7.80 28.90 -19.47
C LEU A 19 -7.97 29.40 -20.92
N ASN A 20 -7.08 30.26 -21.41
CA ASN A 20 -7.09 30.81 -22.78
C ASN A 20 -6.12 30.11 -23.73
N PHE A 21 -6.12 28.77 -23.77
CA PHE A 21 -5.48 28.03 -24.88
C PHE A 21 -6.55 27.34 -25.72
N LEU A 22 -7.21 28.11 -26.57
CA LEU A 22 -7.84 27.58 -27.78
C LEU A 22 -7.16 28.25 -28.98
N PRO A 23 -6.69 27.48 -29.97
CA PRO A 23 -6.11 28.05 -31.17
C PRO A 23 -7.16 28.92 -31.89
N SER A 24 -6.72 30.06 -32.40
CA SER A 24 -7.53 31.16 -32.95
C SER A 24 -8.37 30.80 -34.18
N ASN A 25 -8.26 29.58 -34.70
CA ASN A 25 -8.97 29.07 -35.87
C ASN A 25 -10.15 28.13 -35.53
N TRP A 26 -10.58 28.05 -34.27
CA TRP A 26 -11.72 27.21 -33.88
C TRP A 26 -13.04 27.88 -34.26
N SER A 27 -13.50 27.65 -35.49
CA SER A 27 -14.80 28.11 -35.98
C SER A 27 -15.93 27.31 -35.33
N GLY A 28 -16.81 28.05 -34.66
CA GLY A 28 -17.93 27.50 -33.92
C GLY A 28 -19.00 26.94 -34.85
N GLU A 29 -18.99 25.62 -35.03
CA GLU A 29 -20.22 24.90 -35.35
C GLU A 29 -20.33 23.61 -34.55
N LYS A 30 -21.49 23.49 -33.89
CA LYS A 30 -22.10 22.31 -33.24
C LYS A 30 -21.81 22.12 -31.74
N PHE A 31 -22.78 22.65 -30.99
CA PHE A 31 -23.04 22.71 -29.56
C PHE A 31 -23.09 21.36 -28.79
N GLN A 32 -22.32 20.33 -29.15
CA GLN A 32 -22.34 19.03 -28.44
C GLN A 32 -21.08 18.73 -27.62
N HIS A 33 -19.98 19.46 -27.82
CA HIS A 33 -18.71 19.14 -27.17
C HIS A 33 -18.39 19.97 -25.93
N LYS A 34 -19.13 21.05 -25.60
CA LYS A 34 -18.88 21.86 -24.38
C LYS A 34 -18.94 21.02 -23.09
N LYS A 35 -19.89 20.09 -22.99
CA LYS A 35 -20.02 19.16 -21.85
C LYS A 35 -18.84 18.19 -21.78
N THR A 36 -18.39 17.70 -22.94
CA THR A 36 -17.23 16.80 -23.07
C THR A 36 -15.93 17.52 -22.72
N ILE A 37 -15.72 18.74 -23.21
CA ILE A 37 -14.58 19.60 -22.88
C ILE A 37 -14.56 19.92 -21.39
N LYS A 38 -15.71 20.25 -20.78
CA LYS A 38 -15.81 20.47 -19.33
C LYS A 38 -15.45 19.21 -18.52
N LYS A 39 -15.88 18.03 -18.98
CA LYS A 39 -15.55 16.74 -18.36
C LYS A 39 -14.04 16.44 -18.48
N LEU A 40 -13.46 16.64 -19.65
CA LEU A 40 -12.01 16.47 -19.89
C LEU A 40 -11.16 17.42 -19.05
N LYS A 41 -11.57 18.70 -18.94
CA LYS A 41 -10.93 19.68 -18.05
C LYS A 41 -10.96 19.22 -16.59
N LYS A 42 -12.09 18.68 -16.12
CA LYS A 42 -12.22 18.12 -14.76
C LYS A 42 -11.28 16.93 -14.53
N TYR A 43 -11.17 16.00 -15.48
CA TYR A 43 -10.24 14.86 -15.37
C TYR A 43 -8.78 15.28 -15.39
N TYR A 44 -8.42 16.23 -16.25
CA TYR A 44 -7.06 16.76 -16.31
C TYR A 44 -6.68 17.46 -15.01
N LEU A 45 -7.59 18.24 -14.42
CA LEU A 45 -7.39 18.86 -13.12
C LEU A 45 -7.25 17.81 -12.01
N TYR A 46 -8.11 16.78 -12.00
CA TYR A 46 -7.99 15.66 -11.07
C TYR A 46 -6.63 14.97 -11.19
N PHE A 47 -6.18 14.67 -12.41
CA PHE A 47 -4.89 14.06 -12.66
C PHE A 47 -3.71 14.94 -12.19
N LYS A 48 -3.77 16.26 -12.44
CA LYS A 48 -2.76 17.22 -11.94
C LYS A 48 -2.72 17.27 -10.41
N ILE A 49 -3.88 17.25 -9.74
CA ILE A 49 -3.97 17.20 -8.28
C ILE A 49 -3.37 15.89 -7.75
N GLN A 50 -3.68 14.75 -8.35
CA GLN A 50 -3.12 13.46 -7.96
C GLN A 50 -1.60 13.43 -8.13
N LYS A 51 -1.10 13.97 -9.24
CA LYS A 51 0.35 14.09 -9.47
C LYS A 51 1.01 15.01 -8.44
N ALA A 52 0.44 16.18 -8.17
CA ALA A 52 0.96 17.10 -7.15
C ALA A 52 0.90 16.51 -5.74
N ILE A 53 -0.16 15.78 -5.38
CA ILE A 53 -0.25 15.03 -4.12
C ILE A 53 0.87 13.99 -4.05
N ASN A 54 1.11 13.23 -5.11
CA ASN A 54 2.19 12.24 -5.17
C ASN A 54 3.57 12.89 -5.09
N ASP A 55 3.81 14.01 -5.77
CA ASP A 55 5.09 14.73 -5.73
C ASP A 55 5.32 15.35 -4.34
N LEU A 56 4.27 15.82 -3.67
CA LEU A 56 4.32 16.32 -2.29
C LEU A 56 4.47 15.19 -1.26
N THR A 57 3.86 14.02 -1.48
CA THR A 57 3.96 12.86 -0.57
C THR A 57 5.21 12.03 -0.77
N THR A 58 5.85 12.08 -1.94
CA THR A 58 7.18 11.49 -2.17
C THR A 58 8.28 12.27 -1.46
N GLY A 59 8.09 13.56 -1.18
CA GLY A 59 8.98 14.39 -0.34
C GLY A 59 8.60 14.45 1.14
N ILE A 60 7.35 14.12 1.50
CA ILE A 60 6.90 13.94 2.89
C ILE A 60 6.96 12.45 3.20
N SER A 61 8.17 11.93 3.44
CA SER A 61 8.26 10.87 4.43
C SER A 61 7.84 11.53 5.76
N VAL A 62 6.56 11.43 6.13
CA VAL A 62 6.24 11.49 7.55
C VAL A 62 7.16 10.41 8.13
N PRO A 63 8.09 10.73 9.04
CA PRO A 63 8.71 9.69 9.82
C PRO A 63 7.59 9.15 10.68
N ILE A 64 6.79 8.23 10.12
CA ILE A 64 6.22 7.17 10.91
C ILE A 64 7.46 6.57 11.51
N ASN A 65 7.77 6.95 12.75
CA ASN A 65 8.76 6.25 13.53
C ASN A 65 8.40 4.79 13.34
N GLU A 66 9.22 4.03 12.61
CA GLU A 66 8.96 2.60 12.44
C GLU A 66 8.99 1.89 13.80
N GLY A 67 9.39 2.59 14.87
CA GLY A 67 9.25 2.16 16.26
C GLY A 67 7.84 2.27 16.85
N ASP A 68 6.89 2.97 16.22
CA ASP A 68 5.58 3.32 16.84
C ASP A 68 4.36 2.79 16.06
N ARG A 69 4.57 1.88 15.10
CA ARG A 69 3.43 1.13 14.55
C ARG A 69 3.07 0.03 15.55
N ASP A 70 1.81 0.00 15.99
CA ASP A 70 1.25 -1.12 16.74
C ASP A 70 1.37 -2.41 15.90
N ARG A 71 2.44 -3.16 16.13
CA ARG A 71 2.65 -4.46 15.50
C ARG A 71 1.92 -5.52 16.32
N VAL A 72 1.29 -6.46 15.61
CA VAL A 72 0.73 -7.64 16.24
C VAL A 72 1.87 -8.59 16.59
N LYS A 73 2.09 -8.81 17.89
CA LYS A 73 3.07 -9.77 18.38
C LYS A 73 2.51 -11.19 18.26
N VAL A 74 3.21 -12.04 17.53
CA VAL A 74 2.86 -13.46 17.37
C VAL A 74 3.84 -14.37 18.10
N ASN A 75 3.34 -15.49 18.62
CA ASN A 75 4.17 -16.50 19.29
C ASN A 75 4.79 -17.50 18.30
N LEU A 76 5.36 -16.99 17.21
CA LEU A 76 6.06 -17.76 16.18
C LEU A 76 7.38 -17.06 15.85
N SER A 77 8.41 -17.84 15.49
CA SER A 77 9.66 -17.29 14.95
C SER A 77 9.45 -16.74 13.54
N VAL A 78 10.41 -15.95 13.02
CA VAL A 78 10.36 -15.47 11.63
C VAL A 78 10.32 -16.62 10.63
N ASP A 79 11.07 -17.70 10.89
CA ASP A 79 11.05 -18.92 10.07
C ASP A 79 9.65 -19.55 10.02
N GLN A 80 9.01 -19.71 11.18
CA GLN A 80 7.69 -20.30 11.30
C GLN A 80 6.60 -19.43 10.67
N ILE A 81 6.71 -18.10 10.78
CA ILE A 81 5.85 -17.16 10.08
C ILE A 81 6.01 -17.33 8.56
N ALA A 82 7.24 -17.45 8.06
CA ALA A 82 7.49 -17.63 6.64
C ALA A 82 6.87 -18.94 6.10
N ILE A 83 6.95 -20.03 6.85
CA ILE A 83 6.30 -21.30 6.53
C ILE A 83 4.78 -21.16 6.53
N MET A 84 4.20 -20.51 7.54
CA MET A 84 2.77 -20.27 7.60
C MET A 84 2.28 -19.46 6.39
N LEU A 85 2.99 -18.37 6.05
CA LEU A 85 2.68 -17.57 4.87
C LEU A 85 2.79 -18.38 3.58
N ARG A 86 3.77 -19.27 3.49
CA ARG A 86 3.89 -20.19 2.36
C ARG A 86 2.69 -21.13 2.26
N SER A 87 2.25 -21.71 3.37
CA SER A 87 1.05 -22.55 3.38
C SER A 87 -0.21 -21.78 2.96
N LEU A 88 -0.34 -20.50 3.33
CA LEU A 88 -1.44 -19.66 2.86
C LEU A 88 -1.39 -19.38 1.36
N VAL A 89 -0.20 -19.15 0.79
CA VAL A 89 -0.01 -19.00 -0.66
C VAL A 89 -0.33 -20.32 -1.38
N GLU A 90 0.17 -21.45 -0.88
CA GLU A 90 -0.05 -22.77 -1.48
C GLU A 90 -1.52 -23.22 -1.38
N ALA A 91 -2.24 -22.76 -0.36
CA ALA A 91 -3.68 -23.00 -0.19
C ALA A 91 -4.57 -21.98 -0.94
N ASP A 92 -3.98 -21.13 -1.79
CA ASP A 92 -4.67 -20.12 -2.60
C ASP A 92 -5.55 -19.15 -1.77
N VAL A 93 -5.08 -18.79 -0.57
CA VAL A 93 -5.80 -17.87 0.33
C VAL A 93 -5.66 -16.41 -0.11
N PHE A 94 -4.67 -16.08 -0.92
CA PHE A 94 -4.38 -14.71 -1.36
C PHE A 94 -4.76 -14.48 -2.83
N ASP A 95 -5.59 -13.47 -3.10
CA ASP A 95 -5.95 -13.06 -4.46
C ASP A 95 -4.76 -12.60 -5.33
N ASP A 96 -3.71 -12.05 -4.72
CA ASP A 96 -2.45 -11.64 -5.38
C ASP A 96 -1.25 -12.26 -4.65
N PRO A 97 -0.77 -13.46 -5.07
CA PRO A 97 0.31 -14.20 -4.41
C PRO A 97 1.71 -13.64 -4.70
N ASN A 98 1.85 -12.32 -4.85
CA ASN A 98 3.14 -11.69 -5.00
C ASN A 98 3.92 -11.69 -3.67
N LEU A 99 4.92 -12.58 -3.56
CA LEU A 99 5.71 -12.75 -2.35
C LEU A 99 6.35 -11.44 -1.86
N SER A 100 6.82 -10.58 -2.76
CA SER A 100 7.47 -9.32 -2.35
C SER A 100 6.46 -8.37 -1.68
N LYS A 101 5.23 -8.30 -2.19
CA LYS A 101 4.15 -7.52 -1.58
C LYS A 101 3.71 -8.14 -0.24
N ILE A 102 3.50 -9.45 -0.22
CA ILE A 102 3.09 -10.20 0.99
C ILE A 102 4.15 -10.01 2.08
N ALA A 103 5.41 -10.33 1.79
CA ALA A 103 6.48 -10.24 2.77
C ALA A 103 6.64 -8.83 3.33
N ARG A 104 6.57 -7.79 2.47
CA ARG A 104 6.63 -6.40 2.93
C ARG A 104 5.47 -6.03 3.85
N ARG A 105 4.24 -6.44 3.51
CA ARG A 105 3.06 -6.19 4.34
C ARG A 105 3.18 -6.87 5.69
N PHE A 106 3.39 -8.18 5.72
CA PHE A 106 3.46 -8.94 6.97
C PHE A 106 4.64 -8.52 7.84
N ALA A 107 5.81 -8.25 7.26
CA ALA A 107 6.96 -7.72 8.01
C ALA A 107 6.68 -6.35 8.65
N SER A 108 5.82 -5.53 8.03
CA SER A 108 5.45 -4.22 8.58
C SER A 108 4.41 -4.27 9.71
N PHE A 109 3.60 -5.33 9.76
CA PHE A 109 2.49 -5.48 10.71
C PHE A 109 2.75 -6.48 11.84
N LEU A 110 3.68 -7.42 11.66
CA LEU A 110 3.96 -8.45 12.66
C LEU A 110 5.26 -8.20 13.40
N SER A 111 5.26 -8.53 14.69
CA SER A 111 6.48 -8.82 15.46
C SER A 111 6.46 -10.29 15.86
N SER A 112 7.64 -10.91 15.89
CA SER A 112 7.81 -12.33 16.23
C SER A 112 8.07 -12.51 17.72
N SER A 113 8.09 -13.76 18.18
CA SER A 113 8.46 -14.09 19.56
C SER A 113 9.90 -13.66 19.90
N LYS A 114 10.77 -13.56 18.90
CA LYS A 114 12.21 -13.29 19.07
C LYS A 114 12.67 -11.92 18.57
N THR A 115 11.85 -11.22 17.78
CA THR A 115 12.26 -9.99 17.11
C THR A 115 11.08 -9.06 16.90
N ASP A 116 11.23 -7.82 17.35
CA ASP A 116 10.21 -6.78 17.23
C ASP A 116 10.06 -6.26 15.79
N LYS A 117 11.17 -6.14 15.07
CA LYS A 117 11.21 -5.71 13.66
C LYS A 117 11.58 -6.87 12.75
N ILE A 118 10.61 -7.37 11.99
CA ILE A 118 10.86 -8.40 10.97
C ILE A 118 11.37 -7.70 9.71
N SER A 119 12.51 -8.14 9.16
CA SER A 119 12.95 -7.64 7.86
C SER A 119 12.24 -8.37 6.72
N THR A 120 11.87 -7.64 5.67
CA THR A 120 11.23 -8.23 4.48
C THR A 120 12.13 -9.28 3.84
N GLU A 121 13.44 -9.04 3.81
CA GLU A 121 14.41 -9.96 3.20
C GLU A 121 14.56 -11.25 4.00
N SER A 122 14.59 -11.18 5.33
CA SER A 122 14.63 -12.38 6.18
C SER A 122 13.40 -13.25 5.94
N LEU A 123 12.22 -12.63 5.91
CA LEU A 123 10.97 -13.34 5.68
C LEU A 123 10.93 -14.01 4.29
N ARG A 124 11.44 -13.34 3.25
CA ARG A 124 11.55 -13.92 1.89
C ARG A 124 12.54 -15.08 1.84
N SER A 125 13.72 -14.93 2.42
CA SER A 125 14.73 -15.99 2.42
C SER A 125 14.21 -17.26 3.11
N LYS A 126 13.55 -17.09 4.27
CA LYS A 126 12.99 -18.21 5.04
C LYS A 126 11.73 -18.82 4.43
N PHE A 127 11.01 -18.09 3.59
CA PHE A 127 9.91 -18.64 2.82
C PHE A 127 10.37 -19.76 1.87
N TYR A 128 11.54 -19.58 1.25
CA TYR A 128 12.12 -20.58 0.35
C TYR A 128 12.91 -21.66 1.10
N ASN A 129 13.60 -21.28 2.18
CA ASN A 129 14.48 -22.17 2.93
C ASN A 129 13.80 -22.71 4.19
N VAL A 130 13.15 -23.87 4.05
CA VAL A 130 12.34 -24.43 5.12
C VAL A 130 13.08 -25.52 5.90
N GLU A 131 13.24 -25.32 7.21
CA GLU A 131 13.79 -26.30 8.14
C GLU A 131 12.73 -27.26 8.68
N THR A 132 13.06 -28.55 8.82
CA THR A 132 12.13 -29.60 9.25
C THR A 132 11.53 -29.31 10.63
N LYS A 133 12.35 -28.83 11.58
CA LYS A 133 11.90 -28.51 12.94
C LYS A 133 10.83 -27.41 12.96
N ASP A 134 11.00 -26.36 12.17
CA ASP A 134 10.01 -25.27 12.12
C ASP A 134 8.71 -25.71 11.45
N LYS A 135 8.77 -26.63 10.47
CA LYS A 135 7.56 -27.24 9.88
C LYS A 135 6.73 -27.97 10.93
N GLU A 136 7.37 -28.74 11.81
CA GLU A 136 6.67 -29.51 12.86
C GLU A 136 5.91 -28.58 13.81
N ILE A 137 6.54 -27.47 14.22
CA ILE A 137 5.93 -26.46 15.10
C ILE A 137 4.74 -25.79 14.40
N VAL A 138 4.87 -25.45 13.12
CA VAL A 138 3.77 -24.85 12.34
C VAL A 138 2.62 -25.85 12.16
N LEU A 139 2.91 -27.12 11.89
CA LEU A 139 1.89 -28.17 11.81
C LEU A 139 1.13 -28.35 13.12
N GLU A 140 1.84 -28.38 14.26
CA GLU A 140 1.19 -28.44 15.57
C GLU A 140 0.29 -27.22 15.81
N THR A 141 0.77 -26.03 15.43
CA THR A 141 0.01 -24.78 15.54
C THR A 141 -1.27 -24.84 14.70
N LEU A 142 -1.17 -25.30 13.45
CA LEU A 142 -2.33 -25.47 12.57
C LEU A 142 -3.33 -26.51 13.12
N ARG A 143 -2.84 -27.62 13.69
CA ARG A 143 -3.72 -28.60 14.35
C ARG A 143 -4.49 -28.00 15.52
N LYS A 144 -3.87 -27.13 16.32
CA LYS A 144 -4.54 -26.39 17.41
C LYS A 144 -5.61 -25.45 16.85
N MET A 145 -5.33 -24.75 15.76
CA MET A 145 -6.32 -23.89 15.09
C MET A 145 -7.52 -24.71 14.58
N ILE A 146 -7.27 -25.86 13.93
CA ILE A 146 -8.33 -26.77 13.47
C ILE A 146 -9.18 -27.26 14.65
N ALA A 147 -8.54 -27.66 15.77
CA ALA A 147 -9.26 -28.09 16.96
C ALA A 147 -10.14 -26.96 17.53
N SER A 148 -9.61 -25.74 17.58
CA SER A 148 -10.36 -24.55 18.01
C SER A 148 -11.60 -24.34 17.14
N ILE A 149 -11.44 -24.35 15.81
CA ILE A 149 -12.55 -24.23 14.86
C ILE A 149 -13.61 -25.31 15.05
N LYS A 150 -13.20 -26.57 15.28
CA LYS A 150 -14.14 -27.68 15.54
C LYS A 150 -14.92 -27.53 16.84
N SER A 151 -14.39 -26.78 17.80
CA SER A 151 -15.03 -26.54 19.10
C SER A 151 -15.85 -25.26 19.18
N MET A 152 -15.83 -24.43 18.13
CA MET A 152 -16.63 -23.19 18.03
C MET A 152 -18.11 -23.48 17.80
#